data_AF-A0A4Z0NAW0-F1
#
_entry.id   AF-A0A4Z0NAW0-F1
#
_cell.length_a   1.000
_cell.length_b   1.000
_cell.length_c   1.000
_cell.angle_alpha   90.00
_cell.angle_beta   90.00
_cell.angle_gamma   90.00
#
_symmetry.space_group_name_H-M   'P 1'
#
loop_
_entity.id
_entity.type
_entity.pdbx_description
1 polymer ?
#
loop_
_entity_poly.entity_id
_entity_poly.type
_entity_poly.pdbx_seq_one_letter_code
_entity_poly.pdbx_strand_id
1 'polypeptide(L)'
;MKKTGYFLLAVIVIVAAAGVGYWKFSGNPDALREIVLEQCLPDQLQHQNPAPCAEVKPRAGYVVFKDRHGPLQYLLMPTYRINGTESPLLLEPATPNFFWLAWQARGYMSKKYG
;
A
#
# COMPACT_ATOMS: atom_id res chain seq x y z
N MET A 1 -11.10 -3.16 -51.14
CA MET A 1 -10.20 -3.96 -50.29
C MET A 1 -9.26 -3.10 -49.43
N LYS A 2 -8.48 -2.15 -49.99
CA LYS A 2 -7.54 -1.32 -49.20
C LYS A 2 -8.21 -0.43 -48.13
N LYS A 3 -9.34 0.24 -48.45
CA LYS A 3 -10.10 1.10 -47.51
C LYS A 3 -10.62 0.34 -46.28
N THR A 4 -11.13 -0.87 -46.49
CA THR A 4 -11.60 -1.76 -45.41
C THR A 4 -10.44 -2.20 -44.51
N GLY A 5 -9.27 -2.48 -45.10
CA GLY A 5 -8.05 -2.78 -44.36
C GLY A 5 -7.58 -1.62 -43.48
N TYR A 6 -7.58 -0.38 -44.00
CA TYR A 6 -7.22 0.80 -43.20
C TYR A 6 -8.22 1.08 -42.06
N PHE A 7 -9.51 0.85 -42.30
CA PHE A 7 -10.53 1.03 -41.27
C PHE A 7 -10.37 0.02 -40.13
N LEU A 8 -10.11 -1.25 -40.45
CA LEU A 8 -9.83 -2.28 -39.44
C LEU A 8 -8.55 -1.96 -38.65
N LEU A 9 -7.50 -1.48 -39.33
CA LEU A 9 -6.25 -1.10 -38.68
C LEU A 9 -6.43 0.08 -37.72
N ALA A 10 -7.22 1.09 -38.11
CA ALA A 10 -7.55 2.22 -37.26
C ALA A 10 -8.33 1.81 -36.00
N VAL A 11 -9.31 0.90 -36.15
CA VAL A 11 -10.09 0.38 -35.01
C VAL A 11 -9.18 -0.39 -34.03
N ILE A 12 -8.26 -1.22 -34.53
CA ILE A 12 -7.32 -1.97 -33.67
C ILE A 12 -6.44 -1.01 -32.86
N VAL A 13 -5.92 0.06 -33.49
CA VAL A 13 -5.08 1.05 -32.80
C VAL A 13 -5.86 1.78 -31.71
N ILE A 14 -7.12 2.14 -31.97
CA ILE A 14 -7.98 2.82 -30.99
C ILE A 14 -8.27 1.90 -29.80
N VAL A 15 -8.59 0.62 -30.05
CA VAL A 15 -8.86 -0.36 -28.98
C VAL A 15 -7.61 -0.62 -28.14
N ALA A 16 -6.43 -0.73 -28.78
CA ALA A 16 -5.18 -0.91 -28.07
C ALA A 16 -4.82 0.31 -27.20
N ALA A 17 -5.00 1.53 -27.74
CA ALA A 17 -4.77 2.76 -26.99
C ALA A 17 -5.73 2.92 -25.81
N ALA A 18 -7.01 2.58 -26.00
CA ALA A 18 -8.01 2.58 -24.94
C ALA A 18 -7.69 1.54 -23.84
N GLY A 19 -7.25 0.34 -24.22
CA GLY A 19 -6.86 -0.71 -23.28
C GLY A 19 -5.65 -0.33 -22.42
N VAL A 20 -4.61 0.25 -23.04
CA VAL A 20 -3.42 0.75 -22.32
C VAL A 20 -3.77 1.93 -21.40
N GLY A 21 -4.62 2.84 -21.87
CA GLY A 21 -5.12 3.94 -21.06
C GLY A 21 -5.87 3.45 -19.82
N TYR A 22 -6.82 2.52 -20.01
CA TYR A 22 -7.60 1.95 -18.92
C TYR A 22 -6.71 1.27 -17.85
N TRP A 23 -5.71 0.50 -18.26
CA TRP A 23 -4.79 -0.16 -17.33
C TRP A 23 -3.97 0.84 -16.51
N LYS A 24 -3.45 1.91 -17.13
CA LYS A 24 -2.70 2.97 -16.44
C LYS A 24 -3.54 3.75 -15.42
N PHE A 25 -4.84 3.89 -15.65
CA PHE A 25 -5.75 4.58 -14.73
C PHE A 25 -6.38 3.65 -13.69
N SER A 26 -6.18 2.33 -13.82
CA SER A 26 -6.60 1.39 -12.77
C SER A 26 -5.70 1.56 -11.54
N GLY A 27 -6.31 1.82 -10.38
CA GLY A 27 -5.57 1.95 -9.13
C GLY A 27 -4.96 0.61 -8.72
N ASN A 28 -3.75 0.62 -8.16
CA ASN A 28 -3.10 -0.58 -7.62
C ASN A 28 -3.69 -0.90 -6.23
N PRO A 29 -4.51 -1.96 -6.06
CA PRO A 29 -5.07 -2.32 -4.76
C PRO A 29 -4.01 -2.80 -3.76
N ASP A 30 -2.83 -3.21 -4.24
CA ASP A 30 -1.74 -3.73 -3.43
C ASP A 30 -0.67 -2.67 -3.10
N ALA A 31 -0.87 -1.41 -3.49
CA ALA A 31 0.14 -0.36 -3.33
C ALA A 31 0.65 -0.21 -1.88
N LEU A 32 -0.25 -0.25 -0.88
CA LEU A 32 0.15 -0.19 0.53
C LEU A 32 0.96 -1.42 0.95
N ARG A 33 0.57 -2.60 0.46
CA ARG A 33 1.27 -3.85 0.75
C ARG A 33 2.68 -3.84 0.16
N GLU A 34 2.82 -3.39 -1.08
CA GLU A 34 4.10 -3.23 -1.78
C GLU A 34 5.02 -2.28 -1.01
N ILE A 35 4.52 -1.11 -0.60
CA ILE A 35 5.30 -0.15 0.21
C ILE A 35 5.80 -0.79 1.51
N VAL A 36 4.93 -1.52 2.24
CA VAL A 36 5.32 -2.08 3.53
C VAL A 36 6.30 -3.24 3.39
N LEU A 37 6.02 -4.19 2.49
CA LEU A 37 6.77 -5.44 2.38
C LEU A 37 8.02 -5.34 1.51
N GLU A 38 8.04 -4.43 0.55
CA GLU A 38 9.15 -4.31 -0.42
C GLU A 38 10.03 -3.09 -0.18
N GLN A 39 9.55 -2.09 0.56
CA GLN A 39 10.32 -0.87 0.85
C GLN A 39 10.61 -0.75 2.35
N CYS A 40 9.58 -0.51 3.17
CA CYS A 40 9.78 -0.22 4.60
C CYS A 40 10.45 -1.38 5.35
N LEU A 41 9.96 -2.61 5.17
CA LEU A 41 10.48 -3.76 5.91
C LEU A 41 11.90 -4.15 5.46
N PRO A 42 12.22 -4.28 4.15
CA PRO A 42 13.58 -4.59 3.73
C PRO A 42 14.59 -3.51 4.10
N ASP A 43 14.25 -2.23 3.94
CA ASP A 43 15.16 -1.12 4.26
C ASP A 43 15.43 -1.04 5.77
N GLN A 44 14.42 -1.34 6.60
CA GLN A 44 14.61 -1.43 8.04
C GLN A 44 15.54 -2.59 8.44
N LEU A 45 15.45 -3.74 7.75
CA LEU A 45 16.26 -4.91 8.06
C LEU A 45 17.71 -4.75 7.58
N GLN A 46 17.92 -4.13 6.43
CA GLN A 46 19.24 -4.00 5.80
C GLN A 46 19.99 -2.75 6.27
N HIS A 47 19.31 -1.60 6.33
CA HIS A 47 19.94 -0.30 6.56
C HIS A 47 19.50 0.36 7.87
N GLN A 48 18.65 -0.30 8.65
CA GLN A 48 18.04 0.25 9.87
C GLN A 48 17.24 1.54 9.60
N ASN A 49 16.78 1.72 8.37
CA ASN A 49 16.05 2.89 7.93
C ASN A 49 14.57 2.54 7.70
N PRO A 50 13.62 3.18 8.39
CA PRO A 50 12.21 2.87 8.23
C PRO A 50 11.57 3.49 6.98
N ALA A 51 12.24 4.41 6.29
CA ALA A 51 11.65 5.16 5.17
C ALA A 51 11.15 4.21 4.05
N PRO A 52 9.99 4.49 3.43
CA PRO A 52 9.14 5.68 3.58
C PRO A 52 8.19 5.65 4.80
N CYS A 53 8.21 4.60 5.60
CA CYS A 53 7.44 4.53 6.84
C CYS A 53 8.06 5.44 7.91
N ALA A 54 7.21 5.91 8.84
CA ALA A 54 7.67 6.67 10.01
C ALA A 54 8.35 5.75 11.04
N GLU A 55 7.92 4.49 11.11
CA GLU A 55 8.49 3.46 11.98
C GLU A 55 8.18 2.06 11.45
N VAL A 56 9.11 1.14 11.67
CA VAL A 56 8.97 -0.28 11.33
C VAL A 56 9.42 -1.10 12.54
N LYS A 57 8.56 -1.98 13.03
CA LYS A 57 8.83 -2.89 14.16
C LYS A 57 8.61 -4.34 13.75
N PRO A 58 9.59 -4.99 13.08
CA PRO A 58 9.42 -6.34 12.54
C PRO A 58 9.05 -7.36 13.62
N ARG A 59 9.67 -7.26 14.82
CA ARG A 59 9.37 -8.17 15.94
C ARG A 59 7.98 -7.97 16.55
N ALA A 60 7.44 -6.76 16.49
CA ALA A 60 6.08 -6.46 16.96
C ALA A 60 5.04 -6.64 15.84
N GLY A 61 5.48 -6.92 14.61
CA GLY A 61 4.62 -7.24 13.49
C GLY A 61 3.94 -6.06 12.81
N TYR A 62 4.41 -4.81 12.98
CA TYR A 62 3.73 -3.62 12.43
C TYR A 62 4.67 -2.52 11.92
N VAL A 63 4.09 -1.62 11.11
CA VAL A 63 4.68 -0.36 10.67
C VAL A 63 3.72 0.81 10.92
N VAL A 64 4.26 2.03 11.01
CA VAL A 64 3.50 3.28 10.99
C VAL A 64 3.86 4.04 9.73
N PHE A 65 2.86 4.39 8.92
CA PHE A 65 3.03 5.04 7.62
C PHE A 65 2.24 6.34 7.56
N LYS A 66 2.84 7.43 7.07
CA LYS A 66 2.12 8.70 6.90
C LYS A 66 1.20 8.61 5.69
N ASP A 67 -0.10 8.80 5.90
CA ASP A 67 -1.06 8.83 4.79
C ASP A 67 -0.82 10.06 3.90
N ARG A 68 -1.05 9.92 2.59
CA ARG A 68 -1.01 11.06 1.67
C ARG A 68 -2.22 11.98 1.84
N HIS A 69 -3.32 11.45 2.36
CA HIS A 69 -4.56 12.17 2.63
C HIS A 69 -4.62 12.58 4.11
N GLY A 70 -4.92 13.85 4.38
CA GLY A 70 -5.04 14.39 5.73
C GLY A 70 -3.71 14.85 6.35
N PRO A 71 -3.68 15.99 7.05
CA PRO A 71 -2.43 16.58 7.56
C PRO A 71 -1.77 15.72 8.65
N LEU A 72 -2.58 15.05 9.47
CA LEU A 72 -2.14 14.28 10.64
C LEU A 72 -2.46 12.78 10.55
N GLN A 73 -3.02 12.32 9.44
CA GLN A 73 -3.43 10.92 9.30
C GLN A 73 -2.22 10.01 9.12
N TYR A 74 -2.18 8.94 9.91
CA TYR A 74 -1.20 7.85 9.82
C TYR A 74 -1.96 6.52 9.75
N LEU A 75 -1.35 5.55 9.08
CA LEU A 75 -1.83 4.19 8.95
C LEU A 75 -0.92 3.26 9.77
N LEU A 76 -1.52 2.33 10.50
CA LEU A 76 -0.81 1.20 11.09
C LEU A 76 -1.11 -0.05 10.27
N MET A 77 -0.07 -0.72 9.79
CA MET A 77 -0.19 -1.89 8.93
C MET A 77 0.74 -3.00 9.40
N PRO A 78 0.39 -4.27 9.19
CA PRO A 78 1.23 -5.40 9.59
C PRO A 78 2.47 -5.52 8.69
N THR A 79 3.57 -6.06 9.24
CA THR A 79 4.79 -6.40 8.47
C THR A 79 4.68 -7.77 7.77
N TYR A 80 3.48 -8.31 7.67
CA TYR A 80 3.17 -9.57 7.00
C TYR A 80 1.74 -9.50 6.45
N ARG A 81 1.36 -10.48 5.62
CA ARG A 81 0.12 -10.38 4.84
C ARG A 81 -1.13 -10.64 5.70
N ILE A 82 -1.88 -9.57 5.95
CA ILE A 82 -3.28 -9.59 6.39
C ILE A 82 -4.04 -8.69 5.41
N ASN A 83 -5.08 -9.23 4.76
CA ASN A 83 -5.79 -8.49 3.71
C ASN A 83 -6.74 -7.43 4.27
N GLY A 84 -7.32 -7.69 5.44
CA GLY A 84 -8.29 -6.82 6.08
C GLY A 84 -9.00 -7.51 7.24
N THR A 85 -10.14 -6.95 7.62
CA THR A 85 -11.00 -7.44 8.72
C THR A 85 -11.51 -8.87 8.50
N GLU A 86 -11.53 -9.33 7.25
CA GLU A 86 -11.95 -10.67 6.84
C GLU A 86 -10.89 -11.75 7.09
N SER A 87 -9.66 -11.36 7.45
CA SER A 87 -8.57 -12.31 7.62
C SER A 87 -8.79 -13.20 8.85
N PRO A 88 -8.71 -14.54 8.71
CA PRO A 88 -8.84 -15.46 9.84
C PRO A 88 -7.71 -15.31 10.86
N LEU A 89 -6.55 -14.78 10.45
CA LEU A 89 -5.43 -14.48 11.34
C LEU A 89 -5.83 -13.55 12.48
N LEU A 90 -6.81 -12.65 12.28
CA LEU A 90 -7.28 -11.73 13.32
C LEU A 90 -8.01 -12.43 14.47
N LEU A 91 -8.40 -13.70 14.29
CA LEU A 91 -9.02 -14.52 15.33
C LEU A 91 -7.99 -15.32 16.15
N GLU A 92 -6.73 -15.37 15.69
CA GLU A 92 -5.67 -16.10 16.38
C GLU A 92 -5.20 -15.31 17.62
N PRO A 93 -5.13 -15.93 18.81
CA PRO A 93 -4.67 -15.25 20.03
C PRO A 93 -3.22 -14.73 19.94
N ALA A 94 -2.42 -15.32 19.06
CA ALA A 94 -1.03 -14.92 18.81
C ALA A 94 -0.92 -13.66 17.93
N THR A 95 -1.99 -13.27 17.23
CA THR A 95 -1.97 -12.09 16.36
C THR A 95 -1.87 -10.82 17.20
N PRO A 96 -0.97 -9.88 16.84
CA PRO A 96 -0.84 -8.62 17.55
C PRO A 96 -2.16 -7.84 17.60
N ASN A 97 -2.43 -7.20 18.74
CA ASN A 97 -3.56 -6.29 18.85
C ASN A 97 -3.26 -4.97 18.11
N PHE A 98 -3.56 -4.93 16.81
CA PHE A 98 -3.28 -3.78 15.95
C PHE A 98 -3.99 -2.50 16.41
N PHE A 99 -5.19 -2.59 16.97
CA PHE A 99 -5.90 -1.43 17.52
C PHE A 99 -5.17 -0.83 18.72
N TRP A 100 -4.67 -1.67 19.63
CA TRP A 100 -3.85 -1.21 20.74
C TRP A 100 -2.56 -0.55 20.25
N LEU A 101 -1.87 -1.17 19.29
CA LEU A 101 -0.65 -0.60 18.70
C LEU A 101 -0.94 0.74 18.01
N ALA A 102 -2.08 0.87 17.32
CA ALA A 102 -2.47 2.11 16.65
C ALA A 102 -2.74 3.23 17.67
N TRP A 103 -3.37 2.89 18.80
CA TRP A 103 -3.58 3.83 19.90
C TRP A 103 -2.26 4.33 20.51
N GLN A 104 -1.25 3.45 20.64
CA GLN A 104 0.08 3.85 21.09
C GLN A 104 0.79 4.75 20.05
N ALA A 105 0.56 4.51 18.76
CA ALA A 105 1.13 5.30 17.67
C ALA A 105 0.51 6.71 17.51
N ARG A 106 -0.50 7.10 18.30
CA ARG A 106 -1.09 8.46 18.22
C ARG A 106 -0.08 9.60 18.41
N GLY A 107 1.06 9.33 19.06
CA GLY A 107 2.15 10.29 19.23
C GLY A 107 2.73 10.82 17.91
N TYR A 108 2.65 10.07 16.81
CA TYR A 108 3.04 10.56 15.48
C TYR A 108 2.16 11.71 14.99
N MET A 109 0.88 11.74 15.39
CA MET A 109 -0.03 12.84 15.09
C MET A 109 0.39 14.10 15.84
N SER A 110 0.61 13.99 17.15
CA SER A 110 1.09 15.10 17.99
C SER A 110 2.42 15.65 17.48
N LYS A 111 3.40 14.78 17.18
CA LYS A 111 4.70 15.20 16.63
C LYS A 111 4.57 15.93 15.30
N LYS A 112 3.61 15.55 14.46
CA LYS A 112 3.38 16.21 13.16
C LYS A 112 2.64 17.54 13.29
N TYR A 113 1.79 17.68 14.31
CA TYR A 113 1.04 18.89 14.59
C TYR A 113 1.94 20.02 15.14
N GLY A 114 2.92 19.66 15.97
CA GLY A 114 3.73 20.61 16.74
C GLY A 114 3.20 20.79 18.15
#